data_AF-A0A6V7J8L1-F1
#
_entry.id   AF-A0A6V7J8L1-F1
#
_cell.length_a   1.000
_cell.length_b   1.000
_cell.length_c   1.000
_cell.angle_alpha   90.00
_cell.angle_beta   90.00
_cell.angle_gamma   90.00
#
_symmetry.space_group_name_H-M   'P 1'
#
loop_
_entity.id
_entity.type
_entity.pdbx_description
1 polymer ?
#
loop_
_entity_poly.entity_id
_entity_poly.type
_entity_poly.pdbx_seq_one_letter_code
_entity_poly.pdbx_strand_id
1 'polypeptide(L)' 'ASVNGIAWAPHSSCHICTAGDDHQALIWDIQQMPRAIEDPILAYTAAEGEVNQIQWGATQPDWIAICYNKAAEILRV' A
#
# COMPACT_ATOMS: atom_id res chain seq x y z
N ALA A 1 -7.79 11.20 6.35
CA ALA A 1 -8.02 9.94 7.07
C ALA A 1 -6.80 9.59 7.91
N SER A 2 -6.92 8.72 8.91
CA SER A 2 -5.74 8.23 9.64
C SER A 2 -5.04 7.14 8.81
N VAL A 3 -3.74 6.94 9.06
CA VAL A 3 -2.95 5.89 8.40
C VAL A 3 -2.90 4.70 9.33
N ASN A 4 -3.39 3.56 8.86
CA ASN A 4 -3.54 2.34 9.65
C ASN A 4 -2.33 1.41 9.54
N GLY A 5 -1.61 1.48 8.42
CA GLY A 5 -0.51 0.58 8.15
C GLY A 5 0.44 1.09 7.07
N ILE A 6 1.66 0.57 7.12
CA ILE A 6 2.74 0.85 6.16
C ILE A 6 3.49 -0.45 5.87
N ALA A 7 3.86 -0.67 4.62
CA ALA A 7 4.66 -1.82 4.20
C ALA A 7 5.66 -1.41 3.12
N TRP A 8 6.91 -1.87 3.24
CA TRP A 8 7.95 -1.66 2.24
C TRP A 8 7.92 -2.78 1.20
N ALA A 9 8.15 -2.45 -0.07
CA ALA A 9 8.32 -3.47 -1.08
C ALA A 9 9.64 -4.23 -0.86
N PRO A 10 9.64 -5.57 -0.88
CA PRO A 10 10.85 -6.37 -0.67
C PRO A 10 11.77 -6.38 -1.91
N HIS A 11 11.22 -6.16 -3.11
CA HIS A 11 11.97 -6.15 -4.36
C HIS A 11 12.46 -4.76 -4.77
N SER A 12 11.98 -3.70 -4.13
CA SER A 12 12.28 -2.32 -4.48
C SER A 12 12.73 -1.55 -3.26
N SER A 13 13.91 -0.93 -3.34
CA SER A 13 14.42 -0.05 -2.29
C SER A 13 13.70 1.29 -2.21
N CYS A 14 12.74 1.55 -3.10
CA CYS A 14 12.08 2.85 -3.21
C CYS A 14 10.55 2.79 -3.22
N HIS A 15 9.94 1.62 -3.03
CA HIS A 15 8.48 1.53 -2.99
C HIS A 15 7.96 1.29 -1.57
N ILE A 16 6.94 2.06 -1.21
CA ILE A 16 6.23 1.98 0.06
C ILE A 16 4.74 1.89 -0.24
N CYS A 17 4.00 1.06 0.48
CA CYS A 17 2.55 1.07 0.48
C CYS A 17 2.02 1.60 1.82
N THR A 18 0.92 2.35 1.81
CA THR A 18 0.22 2.86 3.00
C THR A 18 -1.26 2.50 2.94
N ALA A 19 -1.86 2.23 4.10
CA ALA A 19 -3.29 1.95 4.27
C ALA A 19 -3.98 3.06 5.06
N GLY A 20 -5.22 3.43 4.70
CA GLY A 20 -5.97 4.48 5.39
C GLY A 20 -7.47 4.25 5.57
N ASP A 21 -8.06 5.07 6.45
CA ASP A 21 -9.52 5.09 6.72
C ASP A 21 -10.36 5.66 5.57
N ASP A 22 -9.71 6.28 4.59
CA ASP A 22 -10.34 6.78 3.36
C ASP A 22 -10.63 5.68 2.34
N HIS A 23 -10.54 4.42 2.76
CA HIS A 23 -10.66 3.21 1.95
C HIS A 23 -9.52 3.08 0.93
N GLN A 24 -8.42 3.82 1.09
CA GLN A 24 -7.32 3.78 0.14
C GLN A 24 -6.13 2.97 0.64
N ALA A 25 -5.54 2.24 -0.29
CA ALA A 25 -4.16 1.78 -0.20
C ALA A 25 -3.36 2.49 -1.30
N LEU A 26 -2.32 3.21 -0.90
CA LEU A 26 -1.50 4.02 -1.81
C LEU A 26 -0.11 3.42 -1.93
N ILE A 27 0.47 3.42 -3.13
CA ILE A 27 1.87 3.06 -3.37
C ILE A 27 2.63 4.33 -3.74
N TRP A 28 3.76 4.52 -3.07
CA TRP A 28 4.63 5.67 -3.19
C TRP A 28 5.98 5.25 -3.77
N ASP A 29 6.53 6.08 -4.65
CA ASP A 29 7.91 5.95 -5.12
C ASP A 29 8.79 7.03 -4.50
N ILE A 30 9.81 6.61 -3.76
CA ILE A 30 10.73 7.49 -3.04
C ILE A 30 12.06 7.76 -3.75
N GLN A 31 12.21 7.37 -5.03
CA GLN A 31 13.43 7.63 -5.80
C GLN A 31 13.81 9.11 -5.89
N GLN A 32 12.83 10.01 -5.83
CA GLN A 32 13.03 11.45 -6.02
C GLN A 32 13.48 12.20 -4.75
N MET A 33 13.72 11.50 -3.64
CA MET A 33 14.23 12.12 -2.43
C MET A 33 15.57 12.85 -2.67
N PRO A 34 15.80 14.03 -2.05
CA PRO A 34 15.06 14.59 -0.91
C PRO A 34 13.87 15.48 -1.29
N ARG A 35 13.44 15.52 -2.56
CA ARG A 35 12.22 16.25 -2.92
C ARG A 35 11.03 15.59 -2.23
N ALA A 36 10.15 16.41 -1.64
CA ALA A 36 8.90 15.91 -1.08
C ALA A 36 8.08 15.22 -2.18
N ILE A 37 7.53 14.06 -1.86
CA ILE A 37 6.65 13.30 -2.74
C ILE A 37 5.24 13.59 -2.28
N GLU A 38 4.46 14.22 -3.15
CA GLU A 38 3.10 14.66 -2.84
C GLU A 38 2.07 13.69 -3.41
N ASP A 39 2.39 13.06 -4.54
CA ASP A 39 1.48 12.17 -5.26
C ASP A 39 1.94 10.71 -5.19
N PRO A 40 1.03 9.78 -4.86
CA PRO A 40 1.30 8.35 -4.98
C PRO A 40 1.37 7.94 -6.46
N ILE A 41 2.15 6.91 -6.76
CA ILE A 41 2.24 6.35 -8.13
C ILE A 41 1.06 5.44 -8.46
N LEU A 42 0.42 4.86 -7.44
CA LEU A 42 -0.75 4.01 -7.59
C LEU A 42 -1.68 4.21 -6.40
N ALA A 43 -2.97 4.26 -6.68
CA ALA A 43 -4.03 4.29 -5.69
C ALA A 43 -4.97 3.10 -5.92
N TYR A 44 -5.13 2.28 -4.89
CA TYR A 44 -6.14 1.26 -4.82
C TYR A 44 -7.24 1.73 -3.85
N THR A 45 -8.50 1.57 -4.25
CA THR A 45 -9.65 1.89 -3.42
C THR A 45 -10.37 0.59 -3.08
N ALA A 46 -10.44 0.26 -1.79
CA ALA A 46 -11.21 -0.88 -1.32
C ALA A 46 -12.69 -0.70 -1.66
N ALA A 47 -13.36 -1.81 -2.00
CA ALA A 47 -14.77 -1.78 -2.35
C ALA A 47 -15.65 -1.26 -1.20
N GLU A 48 -15.31 -1.62 0.04
CA GLU A 48 -16.03 -1.23 1.24
C GLU A 48 -15.11 -1.09 2.46
N GLY A 49 -15.29 -0.02 3.24
CA GLY A 49 -14.64 0.17 4.53
C GLY A 49 -13.17 0.55 4.46
N GLU A 50 -12.63 0.88 5.63
CA GLU A 50 -11.23 1.25 5.83
C GLU A 50 -10.27 0.10 5.54
N VAL A 51 -9.10 0.46 4.99
CA VAL A 51 -8.01 -0.49 4.84
C VAL A 51 -7.32 -0.62 6.20
N ASN A 52 -7.48 -1.77 6.83
CA ASN A 52 -6.98 -2.02 8.18
C ASN A 52 -5.53 -2.48 8.18
N GLN A 53 -5.13 -3.24 7.16
CA GLN A 53 -3.81 -3.85 7.10
C GLN A 53 -3.36 -4.05 5.66
N ILE A 54 -2.05 -3.84 5.45
CA ILE A 54 -1.36 -4.13 4.20
C ILE A 54 -0.09 -4.94 4.50
N GLN A 55 0.22 -5.91 3.64
CA GLN A 55 1.44 -6.70 3.73
C GLN A 55 1.97 -7.06 2.35
N TRP A 56 3.25 -6.77 2.13
CA TRP A 56 3.95 -7.24 0.95
C TRP A 56 4.49 -8.66 1.18
N GLY A 57 4.37 -9.53 0.19
CA GLY A 57 4.88 -10.89 0.29
C GLY A 57 6.41 -10.94 0.38
N ALA A 58 6.95 -11.28 1.56
CA ALA A 58 8.41 -11.36 1.76
C ALA A 58 9.10 -12.40 0.84
N THR A 59 8.44 -13.53 0.58
CA THR A 59 8.92 -14.59 -0.33
C THR A 59 8.28 -14.52 -1.72
N GLN A 60 7.27 -13.68 -1.89
CA GLN A 60 6.46 -13.54 -3.10
C GLN A 60 6.39 -12.03 -3.42
N PRO A 61 7.50 -11.46 -3.92
CA PRO A 61 7.68 -10.02 -4.00
C PRO A 61 6.72 -9.33 -4.97
N ASP A 62 6.08 -10.06 -5.88
CA ASP A 62 5.13 -9.51 -6.85
C ASP A 62 3.72 -9.39 -6.29
N TRP A 63 3.50 -9.73 -5.01
CA TRP A 63 2.18 -9.81 -4.40
C TRP A 63 2.05 -8.94 -3.16
N ILE A 64 0.92 -8.25 -3.07
CA ILE A 64 0.51 -7.49 -1.89
C ILE A 64 -0.88 -7.98 -1.43
N ALA A 65 -1.02 -8.13 -0.12
CA ALA A 65 -2.30 -8.43 0.53
C ALA A 65 -2.84 -7.17 1.18
N ILE A 66 -4.12 -6.88 0.93
CA ILE A 66 -4.85 -5.73 1.46
C ILE A 66 -6.08 -6.27 2.19
N CYS A 67 -6.20 -5.97 3.48
CA CYS A 67 -7.31 -6.41 4.31
C CYS A 67 -8.22 -5.24 4.67
N TYR A 68 -9.52 -5.41 4.39
CA TYR A 68 -10.56 -4.43 4.69
C TYR A 68 -11.85 -5.15 5.05
N ASN A 69 -12.65 -4.59 5.97
CA ASN A 69 -13.89 -5.19 6.45
C ASN A 69 -13.74 -6.69 6.84
N LYS A 70 -14.35 -7.60 6.06
CA LYS A 70 -14.26 -9.07 6.23
C LYS A 70 -13.58 -9.77 5.05
N ALA A 71 -12.87 -9.01 4.22
CA ALA A 71 -12.23 -9.47 3.00
C ALA A 71 -10.72 -9.23 3.02
N ALA A 72 -10.01 -10.05 2.26
CA ALA A 72 -8.63 -9.81 1.90
C ALA A 72 -8.51 -9.93 0.38
N GLU A 73 -7.97 -8.89 -0.25
CA GLU A 73 -7.63 -8.91 -1.67
C GLU A 73 -6.13 -9.09 -1.84
N ILE A 74 -5.76 -9.91 -2.82
CA ILE A 74 -4.37 -10.22 -3.15
C ILE A 74 -4.13 -9.68 -4.56
N LEU A 75 -3.30 -8.65 -4.65
CA LEU A 75 -3.00 -7.95 -5.89
C LEU A 75 -1.60 -8.28 -6.35
N ARG A 76 -1.44 -8.46 -7.66
CA ARG A 76 -0.13 -8.55 -8.28
C ARG A 76 0.36 -7.15 -8.64
N VAL A 77 1.58 -6.82 -8.24
CA VAL A 77 2.22 -5.51 -8.40
C VAL A 77 3.47 -5.63 -9.27
#